data_AF-A0A2S8B2V0-F1
#
_entry.id   AF-A0A2S8B2V0-F1
#
_cell.length_a   1.000
_cell.length_b   1.000
_cell.length_c   1.000
_cell.angle_alpha   90.00
_cell.angle_beta   90.00
_cell.angle_gamma   90.00
#
_symmetry.space_group_name_H-M   'P 1'
#
loop_
_entity.id
_entity.type
_entity.pdbx_description
1 polymer ?
#
loop_
_entity_poly.entity_id
_entity_poly.type
_entity_poly.pdbx_seq_one_letter_code
_entity_poly.pdbx_strand_id
1 'polypeptide(L)'
;MTFHLAPHMSYGVFGTRAVLLDLVTDRYLLLGEAEAAALAALAKPDPSASPALVNALLARRIIVEGAGSVIAPVDQPRPLASALETLDGGGGVSTLEASLSCIRAILSIRTMGLARTIMRARAFRRRCERRRDGRLVTDSGRAAFFARGFAEARIGVPLPRRCVPDSLALARCLWNRGIAADVFFGVQLDPLLAHAWVQIDDVVLSDPLNIAADYCPVFRL
;
A
#
# COMPACT_ATOMS: atom_id res chain seq x y z
N MET A 1 -1.16 30.18 4.41
CA MET A 1 -0.02 29.25 4.62
C MET A 1 -0.38 27.93 3.96
N THR A 2 0.53 27.30 3.24
CA THR A 2 0.30 25.98 2.65
C THR A 2 0.91 24.90 3.52
N PHE A 3 0.18 23.80 3.69
CA PHE A 3 0.60 22.64 4.46
C PHE A 3 0.56 21.41 3.56
N HIS A 4 1.47 20.47 3.82
CA HIS A 4 1.47 19.16 3.19
C HIS A 4 1.65 18.08 4.24
N LEU A 5 1.23 16.85 3.91
CA LEU A 5 1.47 15.70 4.76
C LEU A 5 2.98 15.40 4.77
N ALA A 6 3.52 15.02 5.92
CA ALA A 6 4.93 14.66 5.99
C ALA A 6 5.25 13.52 4.99
N PRO A 7 6.38 13.55 4.26
CA PRO A 7 6.61 12.63 3.12
C PRO A 7 6.64 11.13 3.45
N HIS A 8 6.80 10.79 4.72
CA HIS A 8 6.82 9.42 5.24
C HIS A 8 5.49 8.98 5.85
N MET A 9 4.51 9.88 5.89
CA MET A 9 3.17 9.64 6.39
C MET A 9 2.22 9.39 5.22
N SER A 10 1.25 8.53 5.46
CA SER A 10 0.06 8.35 4.62
C SER A 10 -1.12 8.10 5.55
N TYR A 11 -2.35 8.32 5.08
CA TYR A 11 -3.52 8.11 5.93
C TYR A 11 -4.74 7.63 5.16
N GLY A 12 -5.62 6.94 5.88
CA GLY A 12 -6.96 6.57 5.43
C GLY A 12 -8.01 7.16 6.35
N VAL A 13 -9.25 7.23 5.87
CA VAL A 13 -10.40 7.71 6.64
C VAL A 13 -11.28 6.54 7.03
N PHE A 14 -11.63 6.48 8.32
CA PHE A 14 -12.52 5.49 8.90
C PHE A 14 -13.66 6.21 9.64
N GLY A 15 -14.80 6.36 8.98
CA GLY A 15 -15.90 7.18 9.48
C GLY A 15 -15.47 8.64 9.71
N THR A 16 -15.54 9.12 10.95
CA THR A 16 -15.12 10.48 11.36
C THR A 16 -13.67 10.55 11.84
N ARG A 17 -12.96 9.42 11.87
CA ARG A 17 -11.56 9.32 12.33
C ARG A 17 -10.63 9.10 11.14
N ALA A 18 -9.35 9.33 11.36
CA ALA A 18 -8.30 9.04 10.39
C ALA A 18 -7.23 8.16 11.03
N VAL A 19 -6.71 7.22 10.27
CA VAL A 19 -5.55 6.40 10.69
C VAL A 19 -4.38 6.74 9.79
N LEU A 20 -3.26 7.10 10.40
CA LEU A 20 -2.01 7.34 9.71
C LEU A 20 -1.10 6.14 9.84
N LEU A 21 -0.29 5.92 8.80
CA LEU A 21 0.88 5.09 8.85
C LEU A 21 2.13 5.97 8.77
N ASP A 22 2.98 5.86 9.79
CA ASP A 22 4.34 6.38 9.78
C ASP A 22 5.30 5.28 9.31
N LEU A 23 5.81 5.42 8.09
CA LEU A 23 6.75 4.45 7.51
C LEU A 23 8.14 4.45 8.18
N VAL A 24 8.53 5.57 8.80
CA VAL A 24 9.84 5.72 9.44
C VAL A 24 9.83 5.03 10.81
N THR A 25 8.75 5.20 11.58
CA THR A 25 8.63 4.57 12.90
C THR A 25 7.93 3.21 12.88
N ASP A 26 7.38 2.79 11.74
CA ASP A 26 6.63 1.54 11.57
C ASP A 26 5.39 1.46 12.49
N ARG A 27 4.69 2.61 12.65
CA ARG A 27 3.57 2.75 13.58
C ARG A 27 2.33 3.30 12.92
N TYR A 28 1.20 2.80 13.40
CA TYR A 28 -0.12 3.36 13.09
C TYR A 28 -0.51 4.37 14.17
N LEU A 29 -1.07 5.49 13.75
CA LEU A 29 -1.55 6.57 14.63
C LEU A 29 -3.02 6.82 14.34
N LEU A 30 -3.88 6.61 15.34
CA LEU A 30 -5.29 6.98 15.25
C LEU A 30 -5.44 8.46 15.64
N LEU A 31 -6.03 9.26 14.75
CA LEU A 31 -6.47 10.62 15.08
C LEU A 31 -7.87 10.61 15.68
N GLY A 32 -8.05 11.44 16.69
CA GLY A 32 -9.38 11.80 17.17
C GLY A 32 -10.16 12.57 16.12
N GLU A 33 -11.47 12.67 16.30
CA GLU A 33 -12.38 13.26 15.32
C GLU A 33 -12.04 14.73 14.99
N ALA A 34 -11.67 15.52 15.99
CA ALA A 34 -11.28 16.91 15.79
C ALA A 34 -10.00 17.05 14.94
N GLU A 35 -8.98 16.22 15.21
CA GLU A 35 -7.72 16.23 14.46
C GLU A 35 -7.93 15.71 13.04
N ALA A 36 -8.75 14.67 12.86
CA ALA A 36 -9.13 14.14 11.56
C ALA A 36 -9.92 15.17 10.73
N ALA A 37 -10.86 15.90 11.35
CA ALA A 37 -11.60 16.97 10.71
C ALA A 37 -10.68 18.14 10.31
N ALA A 38 -9.71 18.51 11.15
CA ALA A 38 -8.70 19.51 10.79
C ALA A 38 -7.85 19.06 9.60
N LEU A 39 -7.39 17.80 9.59
CA LEU A 39 -6.63 17.24 8.48
C LEU A 39 -7.45 17.26 7.16
N ALA A 40 -8.72 16.87 7.23
CA ALA A 40 -9.64 16.90 6.09
C ALA A 40 -9.97 18.33 5.63
N ALA A 41 -9.99 19.31 6.54
CA ALA A 41 -10.16 20.72 6.18
C ALA A 41 -8.92 21.28 5.47
N LEU A 42 -7.72 20.88 5.90
CA LEU A 42 -6.46 21.24 5.24
C LEU A 42 -6.30 20.61 3.84
N ALA A 43 -7.04 19.54 3.54
CA ALA A 43 -7.08 18.93 2.21
C ALA A 43 -7.86 19.75 1.17
N LYS A 44 -8.68 20.73 1.60
CA LYS A 44 -9.55 21.51 0.72
C LYS A 44 -8.82 22.71 0.12
N PRO A 45 -9.26 23.22 -1.06
CA PRO A 45 -8.67 24.41 -1.69
C PRO A 45 -8.72 25.67 -0.83
N ASP A 46 -9.76 25.82 -0.01
CA ASP A 46 -9.90 26.90 0.98
C ASP A 46 -9.83 26.30 2.39
N PRO A 47 -8.61 26.12 2.95
CA PRO A 47 -8.42 25.43 4.20
C PRO A 47 -8.92 26.27 5.39
N SER A 48 -10.01 25.81 6.01
CA SER A 48 -10.57 26.40 7.24
C SER A 48 -10.49 25.38 8.38
N ALA A 49 -9.40 25.45 9.15
CA ALA A 49 -9.15 24.60 10.30
C ALA A 49 -8.78 25.45 11.53
N SER A 50 -9.14 25.00 12.72
CA SER A 50 -8.76 25.68 13.97
C SER A 50 -7.23 25.78 14.09
N PRO A 51 -6.66 26.99 14.31
CA PRO A 51 -5.21 27.17 14.46
C PRO A 51 -4.60 26.29 15.56
N ALA A 52 -5.34 26.03 16.64
CA ALA A 52 -4.90 25.15 17.72
C ALA A 52 -4.71 23.70 17.24
N LEU A 53 -5.62 23.19 16.42
CA LEU A 53 -5.52 21.83 15.84
C LEU A 53 -4.41 21.75 14.80
N VAL A 54 -4.25 22.78 13.96
CA VAL A 54 -3.14 22.85 13.00
C VAL A 54 -1.79 22.84 13.73
N ASN A 55 -1.64 23.62 14.79
CA ASN A 55 -0.44 23.64 15.62
C ASN A 55 -0.18 22.29 16.30
N ALA A 56 -1.23 21.58 16.74
CA ALA A 56 -1.09 20.23 17.28
C ALA A 56 -0.57 19.23 16.23
N LEU A 57 -1.08 19.29 15.00
CA LEU A 57 -0.62 18.45 13.89
C LEU A 57 0.84 18.77 13.49
N LEU A 58 1.23 20.05 13.50
CA LEU A 58 2.61 20.51 13.26
C LEU A 58 3.57 20.04 14.36
N ALA A 59 3.19 20.20 15.64
CA ALA A 59 4.00 19.80 16.78
C ALA A 59 4.30 18.28 16.76
N ARG A 60 3.35 17.48 16.27
CA ARG A 60 3.47 16.03 16.08
C ARG A 60 4.14 15.65 14.76
N ARG A 61 4.52 16.62 13.91
CA ARG A 61 5.10 16.44 12.57
C ARG A 61 4.26 15.57 11.63
N ILE A 62 2.94 15.59 11.80
CA ILE A 62 2.00 14.91 10.89
C ILE A 62 1.92 15.70 9.58
N ILE A 63 1.82 17.03 9.71
CA ILE A 63 1.89 17.98 8.60
C ILE A 63 3.15 18.83 8.70
N VAL A 64 3.58 19.39 7.58
CA VAL A 64 4.74 20.28 7.44
C VAL A 64 4.33 21.51 6.65
N GLU A 65 4.91 22.67 7.00
CA GLU A 65 4.73 23.90 6.26
C GLU A 65 5.47 23.88 4.91
N GLY A 66 4.85 24.51 3.90
CA GLY A 66 5.44 24.71 2.59
C GLY A 66 4.76 23.90 1.49
N ALA A 67 5.29 24.05 0.27
CA ALA A 67 4.81 23.33 -0.90
C ALA A 67 5.26 21.86 -0.84
N GLY A 68 4.31 20.95 -1.01
CA GLY A 68 4.55 19.51 -1.02
C GLY A 68 3.37 18.75 -1.61
N SER A 69 3.31 17.45 -1.36
CA SER A 69 2.19 16.62 -1.80
C SER A 69 0.88 17.07 -1.16
N VAL A 70 -0.19 17.10 -1.95
CA VAL A 70 -1.53 17.41 -1.47
C VAL A 70 -1.88 16.49 -0.30
N ILE A 71 -2.47 17.06 0.75
CA ILE A 71 -3.04 16.28 1.85
C ILE A 71 -4.29 15.59 1.31
N ALA A 72 -4.19 14.30 1.00
CA ALA A 72 -5.31 13.50 0.53
C ALA A 72 -5.25 12.12 1.18
N PRO A 73 -6.42 11.53 1.51
CA PRO A 73 -6.45 10.16 1.99
C PRO A 73 -5.99 9.22 0.88
N VAL A 74 -5.55 8.03 1.25
CA VAL A 74 -5.18 6.99 0.30
C VAL A 74 -6.43 6.58 -0.49
N ASP A 75 -6.35 6.80 -1.79
CA ASP A 75 -7.35 6.37 -2.75
C ASP A 75 -7.08 4.93 -3.19
N GLN A 76 -8.05 4.07 -2.93
CA GLN A 76 -8.09 2.67 -3.35
C GLN A 76 -9.40 2.47 -4.14
N PRO A 77 -9.33 1.99 -5.38
CA PRO A 77 -10.53 1.55 -6.07
C PRO A 77 -11.23 0.46 -5.27
N ARG A 78 -12.56 0.54 -5.14
CA ARG A 78 -13.32 -0.44 -4.38
C ARG A 78 -13.04 -1.85 -4.94
N PRO A 79 -12.59 -2.81 -4.13
CA PRO A 79 -12.37 -4.16 -4.61
C PRO A 79 -13.72 -4.81 -4.93
N LEU A 80 -13.84 -5.38 -6.13
CA LEU A 80 -15.06 -6.04 -6.65
C LEU A 80 -14.82 -7.52 -6.97
N ALA A 81 -13.57 -7.94 -7.14
CA ALA A 81 -13.21 -9.33 -7.41
C ALA A 81 -11.85 -9.68 -6.79
N SER A 82 -11.62 -10.98 -6.59
CA SER A 82 -10.31 -11.53 -6.24
C SER A 82 -9.81 -12.52 -7.29
N ALA A 83 -8.55 -12.38 -7.68
CA ALA A 83 -7.85 -13.33 -8.54
C ALA A 83 -7.77 -14.74 -7.94
N LEU A 84 -7.87 -14.87 -6.61
CA LEU A 84 -7.77 -16.15 -5.90
C LEU A 84 -9.12 -16.88 -5.77
N GLU A 85 -10.22 -16.21 -6.11
CA GLU A 85 -11.58 -16.76 -6.02
C GLU A 85 -12.09 -17.26 -7.38
N THR A 86 -11.32 -17.09 -8.46
CA THR A 86 -11.67 -17.63 -9.78
C THR A 86 -11.15 -19.06 -9.96
N LEU A 87 -11.84 -19.85 -10.78
CA LEU A 87 -11.46 -21.23 -11.12
C LEU A 87 -10.38 -21.32 -12.22
N ASP A 88 -9.93 -20.18 -12.73
CA ASP A 88 -8.92 -20.14 -13.79
C ASP A 88 -7.56 -20.59 -13.28
N GLY A 89 -6.77 -21.23 -14.13
CA GLY A 89 -5.38 -21.57 -13.81
C GLY A 89 -4.50 -20.34 -13.59
N GLY A 90 -3.51 -20.48 -12.70
CA GLY A 90 -2.38 -19.57 -12.59
C GLY A 90 -1.17 -20.04 -13.39
N GLY A 91 -0.14 -19.20 -13.51
CA GLY A 91 1.13 -19.66 -14.04
C GLY A 91 2.18 -18.59 -14.24
N GLY A 92 3.27 -18.99 -14.88
CA GLY A 92 4.34 -18.09 -15.29
C GLY A 92 5.16 -17.51 -14.13
N VAL A 93 5.03 -18.05 -12.91
CA VAL A 93 5.88 -17.76 -11.76
C VAL A 93 6.42 -19.08 -11.22
N SER A 94 7.74 -19.24 -11.17
CA SER A 94 8.36 -20.46 -10.63
C SER A 94 8.51 -20.38 -9.11
N THR A 95 8.59 -21.53 -8.44
CA THR A 95 8.91 -21.59 -6.99
C THR A 95 10.23 -20.93 -6.65
N LEU A 96 11.23 -21.01 -7.53
CA LEU A 96 12.50 -20.32 -7.35
C LEU A 96 12.33 -18.79 -7.42
N GLU A 97 11.57 -18.29 -8.39
CA GLU A 97 11.28 -16.85 -8.49
C GLU A 97 10.51 -16.35 -7.26
N ALA A 98 9.46 -17.06 -6.85
CA ALA A 98 8.68 -16.73 -5.66
C ALA A 98 9.57 -16.73 -4.41
N SER A 99 10.41 -17.76 -4.24
CA SER A 99 11.37 -17.86 -3.13
C SER A 99 12.33 -16.67 -3.10
N LEU A 100 12.98 -16.35 -4.23
CA LEU A 100 13.94 -15.26 -4.32
C LEU A 100 13.28 -13.90 -4.04
N SER A 101 12.06 -13.67 -4.53
CA SER A 101 11.31 -12.44 -4.27
C SER A 101 10.92 -12.32 -2.79
N CYS A 102 10.45 -13.41 -2.16
CA CYS A 102 10.13 -13.45 -0.74
C CYS A 102 11.37 -13.22 0.13
N ILE A 103 12.48 -13.94 -0.13
CA ILE A 103 13.74 -13.78 0.61
C ILE A 103 14.21 -12.32 0.53
N ARG A 104 14.19 -11.73 -0.67
CA ARG A 104 14.58 -10.33 -0.86
C ARG A 104 13.72 -9.38 -0.03
N ALA A 105 12.40 -9.55 -0.03
CA ALA A 105 11.50 -8.70 0.74
C ALA A 105 11.71 -8.87 2.25
N ILE A 106 11.81 -10.12 2.74
CA ILE A 106 12.07 -10.44 4.15
C ILE A 106 13.40 -9.83 4.61
N LEU A 107 14.48 -10.06 3.87
CA LEU A 107 15.80 -9.53 4.21
C LEU A 107 15.82 -8.01 4.14
N SER A 108 15.16 -7.40 3.15
CA SER A 108 15.08 -5.94 3.05
C SER A 108 14.42 -5.34 4.29
N ILE A 109 13.27 -5.87 4.72
CA ILE A 109 12.57 -5.38 5.91
C ILE A 109 13.41 -5.60 7.17
N ARG A 110 13.99 -6.79 7.34
CA ARG A 110 14.80 -7.13 8.52
C ARG A 110 16.06 -6.29 8.67
N THR A 111 16.73 -5.94 7.56
CA THR A 111 18.04 -5.26 7.59
C THR A 111 17.94 -3.75 7.47
N MET A 112 16.84 -3.23 6.90
CA MET A 112 16.72 -1.82 6.52
C MET A 112 15.43 -1.14 6.98
N GLY A 113 14.47 -1.90 7.53
CA GLY A 113 13.16 -1.39 7.92
C GLY A 113 12.19 -1.18 6.74
N LEU A 114 10.94 -0.85 7.06
CA LEU A 114 9.88 -0.68 6.06
C LEU A 114 10.12 0.54 5.17
N ALA A 115 10.37 1.73 5.73
CA ALA A 115 10.59 2.96 4.94
C ALA A 115 11.61 2.78 3.81
N ARG A 116 12.79 2.22 4.12
CA ARG A 116 13.84 2.01 3.11
C ARG A 116 13.48 0.91 2.13
N THR A 117 12.75 -0.12 2.56
CA THR A 117 12.21 -1.16 1.67
C THR A 117 11.20 -0.58 0.67
N ILE A 118 10.26 0.23 1.14
CA ILE A 118 9.28 0.94 0.31
C ILE A 118 9.98 1.87 -0.69
N MET A 119 10.98 2.64 -0.25
CA MET A 119 11.77 3.49 -1.14
C MET A 119 12.43 2.69 -2.27
N ARG A 120 13.01 1.51 -1.95
CA ARG A 120 13.61 0.61 -2.95
C ARG A 120 12.57 0.01 -3.88
N ALA A 121 11.39 -0.34 -3.37
CA ALA A 121 10.29 -0.85 -4.18
C ALA A 121 9.77 0.22 -5.16
N ARG A 122 9.58 1.46 -4.71
CA ARG A 122 9.25 2.61 -5.58
C ARG A 122 10.30 2.81 -6.69
N ALA A 123 11.59 2.78 -6.33
CA ALA A 123 12.67 2.92 -7.29
C ALA A 123 12.70 1.76 -8.31
N PHE A 124 12.35 0.56 -7.87
CA PHE A 124 12.25 -0.62 -8.72
C PHE A 124 11.05 -0.55 -9.68
N ARG A 125 9.86 -0.18 -9.20
CA ARG A 125 8.66 0.07 -10.03
C ARG A 125 8.98 1.08 -11.13
N ARG A 126 9.56 2.23 -10.78
CA ARG A 126 10.00 3.26 -11.75
C ARG A 126 11.02 2.74 -12.78
N ARG A 127 11.90 1.82 -12.40
CA ARG A 127 12.84 1.20 -13.33
C ARG A 127 12.12 0.30 -14.34
N CYS A 128 11.13 -0.47 -13.87
CA CYS A 128 10.31 -1.31 -14.74
C CYS A 128 9.47 -0.47 -15.71
N GLU A 129 8.87 0.63 -15.24
CA GLU A 129 8.16 1.61 -16.08
C GLU A 129 9.08 2.14 -17.19
N ARG A 130 10.28 2.61 -16.85
CA ARG A 130 11.24 3.15 -17.83
C ARG A 130 11.70 2.13 -18.87
N ARG A 131 11.78 0.85 -18.52
CA ARG A 131 12.17 -0.23 -19.46
C ARG A 131 11.08 -0.55 -20.48
N ARG A 132 9.86 -0.07 -20.29
CA ARG A 132 8.69 -0.31 -21.15
C ARG A 132 8.16 1.00 -21.71
N ASP A 133 9.08 1.83 -22.21
CA ASP A 133 8.77 3.13 -22.81
C ASP A 133 7.90 4.04 -21.92
N GLY A 134 8.07 3.92 -20.60
CA GLY A 134 7.42 4.77 -19.61
C GLY A 134 6.03 4.33 -19.17
N ARG A 135 5.52 3.15 -19.58
CA ARG A 135 4.18 2.72 -19.19
C ARG A 135 4.12 1.25 -18.76
N LEU A 136 3.72 1.03 -17.51
CA LEU A 136 3.18 -0.28 -17.10
C LEU A 136 1.75 -0.40 -17.64
N VAL A 137 1.39 -1.60 -18.06
CA VAL A 137 0.08 -1.91 -18.62
C VAL A 137 -0.85 -2.29 -17.47
N THR A 138 -2.05 -1.71 -17.49
CA THR A 138 -3.15 -2.14 -16.64
C THR A 138 -3.85 -3.29 -17.34
N ASP A 139 -3.59 -4.52 -16.89
CA ASP A 139 -4.14 -5.75 -17.44
C ASP A 139 -4.48 -6.69 -16.30
N SER A 140 -5.72 -6.59 -15.81
CA SER A 140 -6.21 -7.34 -14.65
C SER A 140 -6.22 -8.85 -14.91
N GLY A 141 -6.51 -9.30 -16.14
CA GLY A 141 -6.50 -10.71 -16.53
C GLY A 141 -5.10 -11.33 -16.43
N ARG A 142 -4.09 -10.66 -17.01
CA ARG A 142 -2.69 -11.12 -16.88
C ARG A 142 -2.20 -11.00 -15.45
N ALA A 143 -2.57 -9.93 -14.74
CA ALA A 143 -2.20 -9.76 -13.35
C ALA A 143 -2.74 -10.92 -12.49
N ALA A 144 -4.02 -11.29 -12.67
CA ALA A 144 -4.66 -12.40 -11.99
C ALA A 144 -3.99 -13.74 -12.32
N PHE A 145 -3.66 -13.99 -13.59
CA PHE A 145 -2.93 -15.19 -14.01
C PHE A 145 -1.58 -15.35 -13.29
N PHE A 146 -0.77 -14.30 -13.24
CA PHE A 146 0.52 -14.35 -12.52
C PHE A 146 0.35 -14.37 -11.00
N ALA A 147 -0.68 -13.74 -10.46
CA ALA A 147 -0.97 -13.73 -9.04
C ALA A 147 -1.35 -15.12 -8.52
N ARG A 148 -2.21 -15.84 -9.25
CA ARG A 148 -2.50 -17.26 -8.97
C ARG A 148 -1.25 -18.12 -9.10
N GLY A 149 -0.46 -17.93 -10.15
CA GLY A 149 0.81 -18.65 -10.32
C GLY A 149 1.79 -18.40 -9.16
N PHE A 150 1.83 -17.17 -8.64
CA PHE A 150 2.60 -16.85 -7.44
C PHE A 150 2.02 -17.55 -6.20
N ALA A 151 0.71 -17.56 -6.01
CA ALA A 151 0.05 -18.22 -4.89
C ALA A 151 0.30 -19.74 -4.86
N GLU A 152 0.24 -20.38 -6.03
CA GLU A 152 0.60 -21.80 -6.24
C GLU A 152 2.08 -22.04 -5.94
N ALA A 153 2.97 -21.25 -6.56
CA ALA A 153 4.41 -21.35 -6.33
C ALA A 153 4.77 -21.16 -4.85
N ARG A 154 4.04 -20.28 -4.14
CA ARG A 154 4.24 -19.95 -2.73
C ARG A 154 4.01 -21.12 -1.78
N ILE A 155 3.24 -22.14 -2.18
CA ILE A 155 3.04 -23.39 -1.42
C ILE A 155 4.37 -24.13 -1.25
N GLY A 156 5.21 -24.16 -2.29
CA GLY A 156 6.52 -24.79 -2.27
C GLY A 156 7.65 -23.95 -1.65
N VAL A 157 7.36 -22.74 -1.16
CA VAL A 157 8.38 -21.83 -0.59
C VAL A 157 8.48 -22.06 0.92
N PRO A 158 9.61 -22.57 1.45
CA PRO A 158 9.79 -22.92 2.86
C PRO A 158 10.11 -21.69 3.73
N LEU A 159 9.31 -20.63 3.60
CA LEU A 159 9.44 -19.38 4.36
C LEU A 159 8.10 -19.05 5.02
N PRO A 160 8.09 -18.44 6.22
CA PRO A 160 6.87 -17.98 6.86
C PRO A 160 6.07 -17.04 5.96
N ARG A 161 4.76 -17.27 5.84
CA ARG A 161 3.85 -16.34 5.14
C ARG A 161 3.69 -15.07 5.98
N ARG A 162 3.89 -13.93 5.35
CA ARG A 162 3.79 -12.60 5.96
C ARG A 162 3.27 -11.64 4.91
N CYS A 163 2.17 -10.95 5.24
CA CYS A 163 1.46 -10.07 4.31
C CYS A 163 2.38 -9.07 3.60
N VAL A 164 3.19 -8.29 4.33
CA VAL A 164 4.05 -7.27 3.70
C VAL A 164 5.13 -7.88 2.78
N PRO A 165 5.97 -8.85 3.21
CA PRO A 165 6.91 -9.49 2.30
C PRO A 165 6.27 -10.17 1.09
N ASP A 166 5.16 -10.90 1.28
CA ASP A 166 4.49 -11.63 0.20
C ASP A 166 3.88 -10.65 -0.82
N SER A 167 3.24 -9.57 -0.37
CA SER A 167 2.68 -8.53 -1.24
C SER A 167 3.75 -7.76 -2.02
N LEU A 168 4.89 -7.44 -1.37
CA LEU A 168 6.04 -6.84 -2.07
C LEU A 168 6.68 -7.81 -3.09
N ALA A 169 6.72 -9.10 -2.77
CA ALA A 169 7.25 -10.13 -3.66
C ALA A 169 6.36 -10.31 -4.90
N LEU A 170 5.04 -10.39 -4.73
CA LEU A 170 4.08 -10.46 -5.82
C LEU A 170 4.13 -9.20 -6.70
N ALA A 171 4.07 -8.01 -6.10
CA ALA A 171 4.14 -6.75 -6.85
C ALA A 171 5.45 -6.66 -7.66
N ARG A 172 6.58 -7.10 -7.09
CA ARG A 172 7.86 -7.20 -7.82
C ARG A 172 7.76 -8.11 -9.05
N CYS A 173 7.12 -9.28 -8.92
CA CYS A 173 6.89 -10.19 -10.04
C CYS A 173 6.04 -9.54 -11.13
N LEU A 174 5.00 -8.80 -10.76
CA LEU A 174 4.10 -8.09 -11.69
C LEU A 174 4.80 -6.92 -12.40
N TRP A 175 5.53 -6.08 -11.66
CA TRP A 175 6.28 -4.96 -12.25
C TRP A 175 7.38 -5.43 -13.21
N ASN A 176 8.07 -6.54 -12.92
CA ASN A 176 9.03 -7.16 -13.85
C ASN A 176 8.36 -7.55 -15.19
N ARG A 177 7.09 -7.95 -15.14
CA ARG A 177 6.29 -8.33 -16.30
C ARG A 177 5.58 -7.14 -16.96
N GLY A 178 5.80 -5.93 -16.45
CA GLY A 178 5.23 -4.72 -17.01
C GLY A 178 3.82 -4.41 -16.57
N ILE A 179 3.34 -5.02 -15.49
CA ILE A 179 1.95 -4.89 -15.03
C ILE A 179 1.89 -3.84 -13.91
N ALA A 180 0.93 -2.92 -14.02
CA ALA A 180 0.74 -1.80 -13.10
C ALA A 180 -0.08 -2.20 -11.87
N ALA A 181 0.49 -3.02 -10.97
CA ALA A 181 -0.16 -3.37 -9.71
C ALA A 181 0.33 -2.47 -8.57
N ASP A 182 -0.55 -2.18 -7.61
CA ASP A 182 -0.26 -1.41 -6.41
C ASP A 182 -0.24 -2.30 -5.17
N VAL A 183 0.59 -1.95 -4.19
CA VAL A 183 0.56 -2.57 -2.86
C VAL A 183 -0.14 -1.64 -1.91
N PHE A 184 -1.18 -2.15 -1.24
CA PHE A 184 -1.92 -1.41 -0.23
C PHE A 184 -1.62 -1.95 1.15
N PHE A 185 -1.50 -1.06 2.14
CA PHE A 185 -1.63 -1.44 3.54
C PHE A 185 -2.91 -0.84 4.09
N GLY A 186 -3.62 -1.62 4.89
CA GLY A 186 -4.87 -1.20 5.48
C GLY A 186 -5.02 -1.67 6.92
N VAL A 187 -6.01 -1.10 7.58
CA VAL A 187 -6.32 -1.36 8.98
C VAL A 187 -7.80 -1.63 9.20
N GLN A 188 -8.08 -2.54 10.13
CA GLN A 188 -9.36 -2.69 10.79
C GLN A 188 -9.19 -2.17 12.23
N LEU A 189 -10.17 -1.47 12.80
CA LEU A 189 -10.05 -0.85 14.14
C LEU A 189 -10.64 -1.68 15.28
N ASP A 190 -11.52 -2.63 14.99
CA ASP A 190 -12.16 -3.48 16.01
C ASP A 190 -12.18 -4.95 15.56
N PRO A 191 -11.21 -5.78 16.01
CA PRO A 191 -9.98 -5.41 16.70
C PRO A 191 -8.98 -4.65 15.81
N LEU A 192 -7.99 -3.97 16.40
CA LEU A 192 -6.94 -3.28 15.63
C LEU A 192 -6.04 -4.30 14.91
N LEU A 193 -6.24 -4.46 13.61
CA LEU A 193 -5.45 -5.35 12.75
C LEU A 193 -4.89 -4.58 11.57
N ALA A 194 -3.68 -4.94 11.16
CA ALA A 194 -3.04 -4.40 9.96
C ALA A 194 -2.82 -5.51 8.94
N HIS A 195 -3.09 -5.21 7.67
CA HIS A 195 -2.89 -6.14 6.57
C HIS A 195 -2.31 -5.44 5.34
N ALA A 196 -1.72 -6.23 4.45
CA ALA A 196 -1.09 -5.76 3.23
C ALA A 196 -1.45 -6.67 2.07
N TRP A 197 -1.98 -6.10 0.99
CA TRP A 197 -2.40 -6.83 -0.21
C TRP A 197 -1.90 -6.13 -1.48
N VAL A 198 -2.05 -6.83 -2.61
CA VAL A 198 -1.77 -6.33 -3.95
C VAL A 198 -3.08 -6.22 -4.72
N GLN A 199 -3.27 -5.13 -5.43
CA GLN A 199 -4.49 -4.87 -6.20
C GLN A 199 -4.14 -4.19 -7.52
N ILE A 200 -4.96 -4.45 -8.54
CA ILE A 200 -4.96 -3.72 -9.81
C ILE A 200 -6.40 -3.31 -10.09
N ASP A 201 -6.64 -2.01 -10.24
CA ASP A 201 -7.98 -1.42 -10.30
C ASP A 201 -8.89 -2.01 -9.20
N ASP A 202 -9.99 -2.66 -9.55
CA ASP A 202 -10.96 -3.29 -8.65
C ASP A 202 -10.68 -4.77 -8.35
N VAL A 203 -9.57 -5.34 -8.82
CA VAL A 203 -9.22 -6.75 -8.66
C VAL A 203 -8.09 -6.94 -7.63
N VAL A 204 -8.43 -7.60 -6.53
CA VAL A 204 -7.48 -8.03 -5.50
C VAL A 204 -6.69 -9.23 -6.02
N LEU A 205 -5.37 -9.20 -5.88
CA LEU A 205 -4.47 -10.21 -6.47
C LEU A 205 -3.91 -11.19 -5.43
N SER A 206 -3.74 -10.77 -4.17
CA SER A 206 -3.04 -11.57 -3.15
C SER A 206 -3.95 -12.21 -2.10
N ASP A 207 -5.22 -11.81 -2.02
CA ASP A 207 -6.11 -12.13 -0.91
C ASP A 207 -7.54 -12.41 -1.40
N PRO A 208 -8.34 -13.18 -0.64
CA PRO A 208 -9.78 -13.27 -0.85
C PRO A 208 -10.44 -11.88 -0.78
N LEU A 209 -11.55 -11.71 -1.50
CA LEU A 209 -12.22 -10.42 -1.64
C LEU A 209 -12.72 -9.91 -0.28
N ASN A 210 -13.31 -10.80 0.53
CA ASN A 210 -13.84 -10.45 1.85
C ASN A 210 -12.74 -9.93 2.79
N ILE A 211 -11.53 -10.49 2.70
CA ILE A 211 -10.41 -10.04 3.53
C ILE A 211 -10.01 -8.63 3.11
N ALA A 212 -9.71 -8.37 1.85
CA ALA A 212 -9.23 -7.05 1.42
C ALA A 212 -10.30 -5.94 1.56
N ALA A 213 -11.58 -6.28 1.42
CA ALA A 213 -12.68 -5.34 1.52
C ALA A 213 -12.92 -4.82 2.96
N ASP A 214 -12.53 -5.59 3.97
CA ASP A 214 -12.76 -5.24 5.39
C ASP A 214 -11.73 -4.24 5.95
N TYR A 215 -10.61 -4.01 5.24
CA TYR A 215 -9.56 -3.09 5.68
C TYR A 215 -9.72 -1.70 5.06
N CYS A 216 -9.59 -0.65 5.90
CA CYS A 216 -9.45 0.72 5.45
C CYS A 216 -8.03 0.95 4.93
N PRO A 217 -7.81 1.33 3.65
CA PRO A 217 -6.49 1.57 3.10
C PRO A 217 -5.87 2.84 3.71
N VAL A 218 -4.64 2.72 4.20
CA VAL A 218 -3.89 3.84 4.78
C VAL A 218 -2.56 4.09 4.10
N PHE A 219 -2.11 3.20 3.22
CA PHE A 219 -0.90 3.36 2.41
C PHE A 219 -1.06 2.72 1.03
N ARG A 220 -0.48 3.35 0.01
CA ARG A 220 -0.37 2.83 -1.37
C ARG A 220 1.06 3.01 -1.88
N LEU A 221 1.59 1.95 -2.50
CA LEU A 221 2.92 1.88 -3.11
C LEU A 221 2.87 2.01 -4.62
#